data_AF-A0A1J1LNG2-F1
#
_entry.id   AF-A0A1J1LNG2-F1
#
_cell.length_a   1.000
_cell.length_b   1.000
_cell.length_c   1.000
_cell.angle_alpha   90.00
_cell.angle_beta   90.00
_cell.angle_gamma   90.00
#
_symmetry.space_group_name_H-M   'P 1'
#
loop_
_entity.id
_entity.type
_entity.pdbx_description
1 polymer ?
#
loop_
_entity_poly.entity_id
_entity_poly.type
_entity_poly.pdbx_seq_one_letter_code
_entity_poly.pdbx_strand_id
1 'polypeptide(L)'
;MTAGKLSFTASEYKVNEKGEWQGLKPAVERVEGTVGQVSIRVSNTSSSALGRGTRNEDYLVPGTGEILTWADGESGIKYIEFAVKDDFLVEDKESVPLSLSSIQGAEYGSIKNSKVVIIDDDWFIPRHQWQGTALQFQQADGTWGESVELKGEKGDTGAGLVWKGNWAYGHYEVGDLVNYFDAVDLSVYICVAKPVINYPIGLTDYSGYEDSTIYPNASPYWQLFCKGTRGNDGRDYIITYKGEWSSTTLYIQRDAVLYQGSSYLCIKENGRGRNPVSEPTFWALIAKGFPG
;
A
#
# COMPACT_ATOMS: atom_id res chain seq x y z
N MET A 1 9.86 -68.38 0.67
CA MET A 1 10.01 -66.91 0.62
C MET A 1 9.35 -66.42 -0.66
N THR A 2 8.60 -65.33 -0.59
CA THR A 2 7.79 -64.78 -1.68
C THR A 2 8.50 -63.60 -2.35
N ALA A 3 8.18 -63.35 -3.62
CA ALA A 3 8.77 -62.24 -4.35
C ALA A 3 8.19 -60.86 -3.98
N GLY A 4 7.04 -60.87 -3.31
CA GLY A 4 6.36 -59.69 -2.80
C GLY A 4 5.29 -59.14 -3.73
N LYS A 5 4.59 -58.12 -3.25
CA LYS A 5 3.55 -57.38 -3.95
C LYS A 5 3.95 -55.92 -4.12
N LEU A 6 3.60 -55.33 -5.25
CA LEU A 6 3.81 -53.91 -5.55
C LEU A 6 2.48 -53.16 -5.55
N SER A 7 2.36 -52.13 -4.71
CA SER A 7 1.14 -51.32 -4.52
C SER A 7 1.48 -49.85 -4.45
N PHE A 8 0.59 -48.97 -4.92
CA PHE A 8 0.64 -47.58 -4.48
C PHE A 8 0.45 -47.50 -2.96
N THR A 9 1.06 -46.50 -2.32
CA THR A 9 0.92 -46.26 -0.88
C THR A 9 -0.42 -45.62 -0.50
N ALA A 10 -1.07 -44.93 -1.45
CA ALA A 10 -2.44 -44.41 -1.31
C ALA A 10 -3.19 -44.38 -2.65
N SER A 11 -4.52 -44.32 -2.59
CA SER A 11 -5.40 -44.17 -3.76
C SER A 11 -5.54 -42.73 -4.26
N GLU A 12 -5.11 -41.74 -3.46
CA GLU A 12 -5.15 -40.31 -3.80
C GLU A 12 -3.99 -39.59 -3.09
N TYR A 13 -3.34 -38.67 -3.80
CA TYR A 13 -2.37 -37.72 -3.28
C TYR A 13 -2.80 -36.30 -3.66
N LYS A 14 -2.36 -35.28 -2.91
CA LYS A 14 -2.74 -33.88 -3.12
C LYS A 14 -1.51 -32.98 -3.07
N VAL A 15 -1.44 -32.05 -4.01
CA VAL A 15 -0.37 -31.06 -4.13
C VAL A 15 -0.98 -29.73 -4.57
N ASN A 16 -0.49 -28.60 -4.07
CA ASN A 16 -0.83 -27.29 -4.64
C ASN A 16 0.08 -26.95 -5.82
N GLU A 17 -0.19 -25.87 -6.56
CA GLU A 17 0.57 -25.48 -7.75
C GLU A 17 1.95 -24.93 -7.42
N LYS A 18 2.16 -24.50 -6.17
CA LYS A 18 3.50 -24.29 -5.58
C LYS A 18 4.33 -25.56 -5.33
N GLY A 19 3.76 -26.75 -5.53
CA GLY A 19 4.44 -28.04 -5.36
C GLY A 19 4.51 -28.56 -3.92
N GLU A 20 3.72 -27.99 -3.02
CA GLU A 20 3.61 -28.38 -1.62
C GLU A 20 2.58 -29.50 -1.44
N TRP A 21 3.01 -30.62 -0.87
CA TRP A 21 2.17 -31.81 -0.69
C TRP A 21 1.28 -31.70 0.53
N GLN A 22 -0.01 -31.95 0.35
CA GLN A 22 -0.97 -32.13 1.44
C GLN A 22 -1.06 -33.61 1.82
N GLY A 23 -0.09 -34.07 2.62
CA GLY A 23 -0.02 -35.45 3.11
C GLY A 23 1.07 -36.28 2.44
N LEU A 24 0.71 -37.47 1.95
CA LEU A 24 1.67 -38.40 1.33
C LEU A 24 2.08 -37.93 -0.07
N LYS A 25 3.32 -38.28 -0.44
CA LYS A 25 3.81 -38.14 -1.82
C LYS A 25 3.53 -39.40 -2.63
N PRO A 26 3.39 -39.30 -3.96
CA PRO A 26 3.09 -40.44 -4.82
C PRO A 26 4.24 -41.44 -4.76
N ALA A 27 3.93 -42.68 -4.38
CA ALA A 27 4.95 -43.71 -4.26
C ALA A 27 4.38 -45.12 -4.45
N VAL A 28 5.27 -46.04 -4.80
CA VAL A 28 4.99 -47.48 -4.86
C VAL A 28 5.82 -48.17 -3.80
N GLU A 29 5.22 -49.12 -3.10
CA GLU A 29 5.86 -49.91 -2.06
C GLU A 29 5.93 -51.39 -2.44
N ARG A 30 7.07 -52.02 -2.13
CA ARG A 30 7.21 -53.47 -2.14
C ARG A 30 6.93 -54.04 -0.74
N VAL A 31 5.89 -54.85 -0.65
CA VAL A 31 5.41 -55.49 0.58
C VAL A 31 5.37 -57.02 0.45
N GLU A 32 5.20 -57.73 1.57
CA GLU A 32 4.94 -59.18 1.60
C GLU A 32 6.00 -60.07 0.91
N GLY A 33 7.23 -59.59 0.73
CA GLY A 33 8.33 -60.38 0.18
C GLY A 33 9.43 -59.53 -0.44
N THR A 34 10.64 -60.06 -0.43
CA THR A 34 11.85 -59.40 -0.94
C THR A 34 12.68 -60.28 -1.86
N VAL A 35 12.20 -61.48 -2.22
CA VAL A 35 12.98 -62.42 -3.04
C VAL A 35 12.89 -62.10 -4.51
N GLY A 36 14.03 -62.13 -5.19
CA GLY A 36 14.16 -61.83 -6.60
C GLY A 36 14.10 -60.33 -6.88
N GLN A 37 14.69 -59.93 -8.00
CA GLN A 37 14.48 -58.59 -8.55
C GLN A 37 13.05 -58.46 -9.07
N VAL A 38 12.42 -57.32 -8.81
CA VAL A 38 11.05 -57.04 -9.28
C VAL A 38 10.97 -55.65 -9.89
N SER A 39 10.08 -55.47 -10.86
CA SER A 39 9.87 -54.17 -11.50
C SER A 39 8.40 -53.94 -11.86
N ILE A 40 8.03 -52.67 -11.98
CA ILE A 40 6.69 -52.28 -12.40
C ILE A 40 6.71 -50.97 -13.17
N ARG A 41 5.83 -50.86 -14.17
CA ARG A 41 5.62 -49.64 -14.93
C ARG A 41 4.52 -48.79 -14.31
N VAL A 42 4.83 -47.56 -13.96
CA VAL A 42 3.90 -46.52 -13.53
C VAL A 42 3.57 -45.65 -14.73
N SER A 43 2.29 -45.60 -15.13
CA SER A 43 1.82 -44.80 -16.26
C SER A 43 0.74 -43.82 -15.80
N ASN A 44 0.73 -42.64 -16.40
CA ASN A 44 -0.38 -41.69 -16.35
C ASN A 44 -1.11 -41.65 -17.70
N THR A 45 -2.42 -41.44 -17.66
CA THR A 45 -3.22 -41.18 -18.87
C THR A 45 -3.65 -39.71 -18.85
N SER A 46 -2.94 -38.88 -19.61
CA SER A 46 -3.26 -37.45 -19.80
C SER A 46 -4.29 -37.25 -20.93
N SER A 47 -5.43 -37.93 -20.86
CA SER A 47 -6.51 -37.66 -21.81
C SER A 47 -7.29 -36.43 -21.33
N SER A 48 -7.46 -35.43 -22.20
CA SER A 48 -8.22 -34.19 -21.98
C SER A 48 -9.71 -34.49 -21.71
N ALA A 49 -10.03 -34.84 -20.48
CA ALA A 49 -11.39 -34.95 -19.98
C ALA A 49 -11.60 -33.88 -18.90
N LEU A 50 -12.84 -33.45 -18.68
CA LEU A 50 -13.16 -32.44 -17.65
C LEU A 50 -12.59 -32.87 -16.28
N GLY A 51 -11.89 -31.94 -15.61
CA GLY A 51 -11.22 -32.18 -14.32
C GLY A 51 -9.95 -33.04 -14.39
N ARG A 52 -9.28 -33.09 -15.56
CA ARG A 52 -7.97 -33.75 -15.74
C ARG A 52 -6.88 -32.71 -15.90
N GLY A 53 -5.82 -32.89 -15.13
CA GLY A 53 -4.58 -32.18 -15.37
C GLY A 53 -3.97 -32.61 -16.71
N THR A 54 -3.66 -31.63 -17.52
CA THR A 54 -2.99 -31.64 -18.81
C THR A 54 -1.48 -31.41 -18.63
N ARG A 55 -0.69 -32.24 -19.30
CA ARG A 55 0.77 -32.16 -19.26
C ARG A 55 1.24 -30.89 -19.97
N ASN A 56 2.20 -30.19 -19.36
CA ASN A 56 2.75 -28.89 -19.75
C ASN A 56 1.79 -27.69 -19.56
N GLU A 57 0.54 -27.94 -19.21
CA GLU A 57 -0.39 -26.91 -18.74
C GLU A 57 -0.29 -26.88 -17.21
N ASP A 58 -0.56 -28.02 -16.54
CA ASP A 58 -0.75 -28.06 -15.08
C ASP A 58 0.36 -28.85 -14.35
N TYR A 59 1.06 -29.73 -15.08
CA TYR A 59 2.19 -30.50 -14.54
C TYR A 59 3.26 -30.86 -15.59
N LEU A 60 4.50 -31.06 -15.12
CA LEU A 60 5.68 -31.33 -15.93
C LEU A 60 6.12 -32.81 -15.90
N VAL A 61 6.01 -33.49 -14.76
CA VAL A 61 6.36 -34.93 -14.55
C VAL A 61 5.33 -35.57 -13.60
N PRO A 62 5.06 -36.89 -13.66
CA PRO A 62 5.78 -37.95 -14.37
C PRO A 62 5.45 -38.02 -15.87
N GLY A 63 6.47 -38.34 -16.67
CA GLY A 63 6.34 -38.64 -18.09
C GLY A 63 5.49 -39.88 -18.37
N THR A 64 5.45 -40.32 -19.63
CA THR A 64 4.68 -41.52 -19.98
C THR A 64 5.44 -42.80 -19.64
N GLY A 65 5.13 -43.42 -18.51
CA GLY A 65 5.52 -44.81 -18.23
C GLY A 65 6.91 -44.99 -17.63
N GLU A 66 7.08 -44.57 -16.38
CA GLU A 66 8.28 -44.78 -15.57
C GLU A 66 8.39 -46.24 -15.11
N ILE A 67 9.60 -46.81 -15.01
CA ILE A 67 9.81 -48.17 -14.49
C ILE A 67 10.51 -48.08 -13.14
N LEU A 68 9.85 -48.55 -12.09
CA LEU A 68 10.42 -48.71 -10.76
C LEU A 68 10.94 -50.14 -10.60
N THR A 69 12.17 -50.29 -10.11
CA THR A 69 12.83 -51.60 -9.92
C THR A 69 13.33 -51.74 -8.50
N TRP A 70 13.09 -52.88 -7.87
CA TRP A 70 13.70 -53.30 -6.61
C TRP A 70 14.66 -54.46 -6.87
N ALA A 71 15.88 -54.36 -6.36
CA ALA A 71 16.84 -55.45 -6.43
C ALA A 71 16.40 -56.66 -5.57
N ASP A 72 17.05 -57.81 -5.77
CA ASP A 72 16.88 -58.95 -4.88
C ASP A 72 17.25 -58.56 -3.43
N GLY A 73 16.36 -58.87 -2.49
CA GLY A 73 16.47 -58.47 -1.09
C GLY A 73 16.01 -57.04 -0.76
N GLU A 74 15.77 -56.17 -1.75
CA GLU A 74 15.36 -54.78 -1.52
C GLU A 74 13.86 -54.68 -1.17
N SER A 75 13.52 -53.95 -0.10
CA SER A 75 12.16 -53.64 0.35
C SER A 75 11.90 -52.13 0.42
N GLY A 76 10.64 -51.74 0.64
CA GLY A 76 10.27 -50.37 0.97
C GLY A 76 9.76 -49.55 -0.22
N ILE A 77 9.72 -48.24 -0.01
CA ILE A 77 9.01 -47.27 -0.84
C ILE A 77 9.95 -46.65 -1.89
N LYS A 78 9.49 -46.55 -3.14
CA LYS A 78 10.10 -45.72 -4.18
C LYS A 78 9.12 -44.64 -4.61
N TYR A 79 9.56 -43.39 -4.53
CA TYR A 79 8.76 -42.23 -4.88
C TYR A 79 8.70 -42.05 -6.40
N ILE A 80 7.57 -41.57 -6.87
CA ILE A 80 7.36 -41.12 -8.25
C ILE A 80 7.61 -39.63 -8.27
N GLU A 81 8.46 -39.17 -9.17
CA GLU A 81 8.72 -37.74 -9.32
C GLU A 81 7.48 -37.07 -9.93
N PHE A 82 6.98 -36.04 -9.26
CA PHE A 82 5.82 -35.27 -9.70
C PHE A 82 6.10 -33.79 -9.47
N ALA A 83 6.00 -33.00 -10.53
CA ALA A 83 6.18 -31.56 -10.50
C ALA A 83 5.01 -30.91 -11.21
N VAL A 84 4.35 -30.00 -10.50
CA VAL A 84 3.28 -29.13 -10.99
C VAL A 84 3.87 -27.95 -11.75
N LYS A 85 3.04 -27.27 -12.54
CA LYS A 85 3.37 -26.00 -13.16
C LYS A 85 2.55 -24.91 -12.44
N ASP A 86 3.25 -24.04 -11.74
CA ASP A 86 2.69 -22.87 -11.06
C ASP A 86 2.39 -21.79 -12.11
N ASP A 87 1.19 -21.23 -12.09
CA ASP A 87 0.89 -20.03 -12.88
C ASP A 87 0.11 -18.96 -12.10
N PHE A 88 -0.85 -18.28 -12.73
CA PHE A 88 -1.63 -17.20 -12.12
C PHE A 88 -3.11 -17.30 -12.48
N LEU A 89 -3.52 -18.37 -13.15
CA LEU A 89 -4.88 -18.60 -13.58
C LEU A 89 -5.63 -19.27 -12.44
N VAL A 90 -6.82 -18.77 -12.13
CA VAL A 90 -7.70 -19.44 -11.16
C VAL A 90 -8.40 -20.60 -11.85
N GLU A 91 -8.10 -21.81 -11.41
CA GLU A 91 -8.60 -23.06 -11.99
C GLU A 91 -9.39 -23.90 -10.97
N ASP A 92 -10.20 -24.82 -11.49
CA ASP A 92 -10.84 -25.85 -10.66
C ASP A 92 -9.82 -26.94 -10.29
N LYS A 93 -10.09 -27.73 -9.24
CA LYS A 93 -9.22 -28.87 -8.90
C LYS A 93 -9.14 -29.88 -10.03
N GLU A 94 -7.93 -30.28 -10.35
CA GLU A 94 -7.65 -31.20 -11.45
C GLU A 94 -7.05 -32.51 -10.98
N SER A 95 -7.20 -33.57 -11.78
CA SER A 95 -6.71 -34.91 -11.43
C SER A 95 -5.81 -35.54 -12.49
N VAL A 96 -4.64 -36.02 -12.06
CA VAL A 96 -3.72 -36.81 -12.88
C VAL A 96 -3.79 -38.28 -12.44
N PRO A 97 -4.42 -39.17 -13.23
CA PRO A 97 -4.54 -40.58 -12.88
C PRO A 97 -3.20 -41.30 -13.01
N LEU A 98 -2.92 -42.22 -12.09
CA LEU A 98 -1.74 -43.08 -12.08
C LEU A 98 -2.17 -44.56 -12.07
N SER A 99 -1.45 -45.39 -12.81
CA SER A 99 -1.75 -46.83 -12.93
C SER A 99 -0.48 -47.67 -12.93
N LEU A 100 -0.55 -48.82 -12.26
CA LEU A 100 0.50 -49.83 -12.29
C LEU A 100 0.22 -50.85 -13.40
N SER A 101 1.25 -51.14 -14.19
CA SER A 101 1.20 -52.04 -15.35
C SER A 101 2.52 -52.79 -15.54
N SER A 102 2.52 -53.80 -16.40
CA SER A 102 3.72 -54.54 -16.81
C SER A 102 4.60 -55.03 -15.65
N ILE A 103 4.00 -55.50 -14.57
CA ILE A 103 4.73 -56.04 -13.41
C ILE A 103 5.59 -57.25 -13.81
N GLN A 104 6.81 -57.32 -13.29
CA GLN A 104 7.72 -58.44 -13.47
C GLN A 104 8.25 -58.92 -12.12
N GLY A 105 8.28 -60.24 -11.93
CA GLY A 105 8.84 -60.87 -10.74
C GLY A 105 8.01 -60.69 -9.46
N ALA A 106 6.88 -59.98 -9.48
CA ALA A 106 6.01 -59.75 -8.32
C ALA A 106 4.52 -59.89 -8.69
N GLU A 107 3.66 -59.84 -7.67
CA GLU A 107 2.21 -59.71 -7.83
C GLU A 107 1.74 -58.27 -7.58
N TYR A 108 0.56 -57.90 -8.09
CA TYR A 108 -0.05 -56.61 -7.75
C TYR A 108 -0.53 -56.64 -6.30
N GLY A 109 -0.29 -55.56 -5.56
CA GLY A 109 -0.91 -55.32 -4.27
C GLY A 109 -2.31 -54.72 -4.37
N SER A 110 -2.82 -54.22 -3.24
CA SER A 110 -4.21 -53.78 -3.12
C SER A 110 -4.55 -52.52 -3.92
N ILE A 111 -3.60 -51.61 -4.13
CA ILE A 111 -3.83 -50.33 -4.82
C ILE A 111 -3.07 -50.31 -6.13
N LYS A 112 -3.76 -50.70 -7.21
CA LYS A 112 -3.23 -50.71 -8.58
C LYS A 112 -3.43 -49.39 -9.33
N ASN A 113 -4.45 -48.63 -8.96
CA ASN A 113 -4.79 -47.33 -9.55
C ASN A 113 -4.83 -46.27 -8.45
N SER A 114 -4.28 -45.11 -8.75
CA SER A 114 -4.23 -43.94 -7.86
C SER A 114 -4.39 -42.67 -8.68
N LYS A 115 -4.32 -41.50 -8.03
CA LYS A 115 -4.30 -40.21 -8.70
C LYS A 115 -3.60 -39.15 -7.85
N VAL A 116 -3.04 -38.15 -8.52
CA VAL A 116 -2.65 -36.89 -7.89
C VAL A 116 -3.73 -35.87 -8.19
N VAL A 117 -4.17 -35.13 -7.17
CA VAL A 117 -5.08 -33.98 -7.31
C VAL A 117 -4.25 -32.71 -7.16
N ILE A 118 -4.27 -31.87 -8.20
CA ILE A 118 -3.66 -30.55 -8.22
C ILE A 118 -4.69 -29.58 -7.64
N ILE A 119 -4.25 -28.75 -6.69
CA ILE A 119 -5.09 -27.78 -6.00
C ILE A 119 -4.58 -26.40 -6.36
N ASP A 120 -5.40 -25.67 -7.10
CA ASP A 120 -5.23 -24.25 -7.38
C ASP A 120 -4.93 -23.47 -6.09
N ASP A 121 -3.88 -22.65 -6.14
CA ASP A 121 -3.53 -21.74 -5.05
C ASP A 121 -3.46 -20.26 -5.45
N ASP A 122 -4.07 -19.97 -6.59
CA ASP A 122 -4.28 -18.63 -7.09
C ASP A 122 -5.57 -17.99 -6.57
N TRP A 123 -5.59 -16.66 -6.63
CA TRP A 123 -6.74 -15.86 -6.23
C TRP A 123 -7.13 -14.94 -7.36
N PHE A 124 -8.44 -14.74 -7.52
CA PHE A 124 -8.95 -13.80 -8.50
C PHE A 124 -8.47 -12.38 -8.16
N ILE A 125 -7.49 -11.86 -8.92
CA ILE A 125 -7.10 -10.46 -8.82
C ILE A 125 -8.13 -9.66 -9.62
N PRO A 126 -8.97 -8.82 -9.00
CA PRO A 126 -9.93 -8.02 -9.74
C PRO A 126 -9.17 -7.10 -10.70
N ARG A 127 -9.55 -7.10 -11.98
CA ARG A 127 -9.00 -6.13 -12.93
C ARG A 127 -9.25 -4.73 -12.39
N HIS A 128 -8.33 -3.82 -12.64
CA HIS A 128 -8.48 -2.42 -12.24
C HIS A 128 -8.29 -1.51 -13.46
N GLN A 129 -8.94 -0.34 -13.43
CA GLN A 129 -8.73 0.70 -14.43
C GLN A 129 -8.77 2.08 -13.80
N TRP A 130 -8.05 3.00 -14.42
CA TRP A 130 -8.04 4.41 -14.05
C TRP A 130 -9.00 5.18 -14.95
N GLN A 131 -9.82 6.04 -14.33
CA GLN A 131 -10.58 7.08 -15.02
C GLN A 131 -10.14 8.44 -14.46
N GLY A 132 -9.21 9.10 -15.15
CA GLY A 132 -8.57 10.30 -14.63
C GLY A 132 -7.80 9.98 -13.34
N THR A 133 -8.26 10.52 -12.22
CA THR A 133 -7.68 10.30 -10.88
C THR A 133 -8.48 9.31 -10.03
N ALA A 134 -9.55 8.73 -10.59
CA ALA A 134 -10.35 7.73 -9.93
C ALA A 134 -9.94 6.30 -10.32
N LEU A 135 -10.04 5.36 -9.37
CA LEU A 135 -9.76 3.94 -9.55
C LEU A 135 -11.07 3.13 -9.53
N GLN A 136 -11.20 2.16 -10.44
CA GLN A 136 -12.29 1.18 -10.44
C GLN A 136 -11.74 -0.24 -10.42
N PHE A 137 -12.51 -1.16 -9.83
CA PHE A 137 -12.26 -2.59 -9.85
C PHE A 137 -13.37 -3.32 -10.61
N GLN A 138 -13.02 -4.31 -11.39
CA GLN A 138 -13.97 -5.16 -12.10
C GLN A 138 -14.59 -6.16 -11.13
N GLN A 139 -15.91 -6.22 -11.11
CA GLN A 139 -16.68 -7.19 -10.34
C GLN A 139 -16.60 -8.58 -10.98
N ALA A 140 -16.99 -9.60 -10.22
CA ALA A 140 -16.96 -10.99 -10.68
C ALA A 140 -17.87 -11.25 -11.91
N ASP A 141 -18.90 -10.42 -12.13
CA ASP A 141 -19.78 -10.50 -13.30
C ASP A 141 -19.20 -9.82 -14.56
N GLY A 142 -17.98 -9.29 -14.47
CA GLY A 142 -17.30 -8.58 -15.54
C GLY A 142 -17.68 -7.10 -15.66
N THR A 143 -18.61 -6.59 -14.86
CA THR A 143 -18.93 -5.16 -14.82
C THR A 143 -17.88 -4.37 -14.01
N TRP A 144 -17.77 -3.07 -14.26
CA TRP A 144 -16.89 -2.20 -13.48
C TRP A 144 -17.64 -1.61 -12.29
N GLY A 145 -17.08 -1.75 -11.08
CA GLY A 145 -17.65 -1.19 -9.86
C GLY A 145 -17.56 0.34 -9.78
N GLU A 146 -17.98 0.90 -8.65
CA GLU A 146 -17.94 2.34 -8.41
C GLU A 146 -16.51 2.90 -8.49
N SER A 147 -16.38 4.11 -9.02
CA SER A 147 -15.11 4.82 -9.09
C SER A 147 -14.78 5.45 -7.75
N VAL A 148 -13.58 5.20 -7.24
CA VAL A 148 -13.05 5.85 -6.04
C VAL A 148 -12.12 6.98 -6.46
N GLU A 149 -12.53 8.23 -6.23
CA GLU A 149 -11.70 9.40 -6.49
C GLU A 149 -10.57 9.48 -5.46
N LEU A 150 -9.33 9.39 -5.92
CA LEU A 150 -8.16 9.38 -5.04
C LEU A 150 -7.49 10.75 -4.93
N LYS A 151 -7.92 11.72 -5.73
CA LYS A 151 -7.47 13.10 -5.63
C LYS A 151 -8.42 13.91 -4.76
N GLY A 152 -7.92 14.38 -3.61
CA GLY A 152 -8.63 15.38 -2.81
C GLY A 152 -8.83 16.68 -3.59
N GLU A 153 -9.86 17.43 -3.25
CA GLU A 153 -10.08 18.76 -3.83
C GLU A 153 -8.85 19.63 -3.62
N LYS A 154 -8.45 20.36 -4.65
CA LYS A 154 -7.42 21.38 -4.51
C LYS A 154 -7.94 22.41 -3.50
N GLY A 155 -7.20 22.65 -2.42
CA GLY A 155 -7.55 23.70 -1.47
C GLY A 155 -7.63 25.07 -2.16
N ASP A 156 -8.54 25.91 -1.69
CA ASP A 156 -8.67 27.28 -2.20
C ASP A 156 -7.36 28.06 -2.01
N THR A 157 -7.05 28.93 -2.97
CA THR A 157 -5.97 29.90 -2.81
C THR A 157 -6.29 30.77 -1.62
N GLY A 158 -5.50 30.72 -0.55
CA GLY A 158 -5.68 31.59 0.61
C GLY A 158 -5.65 33.07 0.20
N ALA A 159 -6.47 33.91 0.83
CA ALA A 159 -6.58 35.35 0.54
C ALA A 159 -5.30 36.17 0.86
N GLY A 160 -4.23 35.50 1.30
CA GLY A 160 -2.99 36.12 1.79
C GLY A 160 -3.11 36.57 3.24
N LEU A 161 -1.98 36.58 3.95
CA LEU A 161 -1.89 37.22 5.27
C LEU A 161 -1.65 38.71 5.06
N VAL A 162 -2.49 39.57 5.63
CA VAL A 162 -2.39 41.03 5.44
C VAL A 162 -2.06 41.70 6.76
N TRP A 163 -0.90 42.35 6.85
CA TRP A 163 -0.51 43.08 8.05
C TRP A 163 -1.28 44.41 8.18
N LYS A 164 -1.98 44.60 9.31
CA LYS A 164 -2.79 45.80 9.59
C LYS A 164 -2.17 46.71 10.65
N GLY A 165 -1.03 46.34 11.23
CA GLY A 165 -0.37 47.10 12.28
C GLY A 165 -0.94 46.81 13.67
N ASN A 166 -0.91 47.80 14.55
CA ASN A 166 -1.52 47.67 15.87
C ASN A 166 -3.03 47.61 15.74
N TRP A 167 -3.66 46.73 16.51
CA TRP A 167 -5.11 46.62 16.58
C TRP A 167 -5.72 47.98 16.95
N ALA A 168 -6.76 48.34 16.22
CA ALA A 168 -7.55 49.54 16.44
C ALA A 168 -9.01 49.25 16.07
N TYR A 169 -9.93 50.10 16.51
CA TYR A 169 -11.32 50.02 16.05
C TYR A 169 -11.38 50.25 14.53
N GLY A 170 -11.87 49.26 13.78
CA GLY A 170 -11.96 49.35 12.32
C GLY A 170 -12.23 48.01 11.65
N HIS A 171 -12.54 48.00 10.36
CA HIS A 171 -12.91 46.79 9.63
C HIS A 171 -11.71 45.88 9.37
N TYR A 172 -11.89 44.58 9.64
CA TYR A 172 -10.91 43.53 9.39
C TYR A 172 -11.51 42.40 8.56
N GLU A 173 -10.70 41.82 7.69
CA GLU A 173 -11.06 40.69 6.82
C GLU A 173 -10.35 39.41 7.28
N VAL A 174 -10.86 38.23 6.91
CA VAL A 174 -10.21 36.96 7.25
C VAL A 174 -8.81 36.93 6.63
N GLY A 175 -7.79 36.65 7.46
CA GLY A 175 -6.37 36.71 7.07
C GLY A 175 -5.66 38.00 7.50
N ASP A 176 -6.38 39.02 7.98
CA ASP A 176 -5.76 40.21 8.54
C ASP A 176 -5.02 39.89 9.85
N LEU A 177 -3.81 40.42 9.98
CA LEU A 177 -2.93 40.27 11.15
C LEU A 177 -2.83 41.60 11.90
N VAL A 178 -2.95 41.55 13.23
CA VAL A 178 -2.78 42.71 14.11
C VAL A 178 -1.83 42.40 15.26
N ASN A 179 -1.09 43.42 15.69
CA ASN A 179 -0.45 43.44 17.01
C ASN A 179 -1.48 43.84 18.07
N TYR A 180 -1.56 43.08 19.15
CA TYR A 180 -2.39 43.43 20.31
C TYR A 180 -1.61 43.26 21.61
N PHE A 181 -1.72 44.25 22.50
CA PHE A 181 -1.12 44.22 23.83
C PHE A 181 -2.18 43.82 24.86
N ASP A 182 -2.07 42.62 25.43
CA ASP A 182 -3.04 42.07 26.39
C ASP A 182 -2.76 42.48 27.85
N ALA A 183 -2.08 43.61 28.05
CA ALA A 183 -1.51 44.09 29.32
C ALA A 183 -0.35 43.26 29.90
N VAL A 184 -0.01 42.12 29.29
CA VAL A 184 1.12 41.27 29.71
C VAL A 184 2.20 41.25 28.63
N ASP A 185 1.83 40.92 27.38
CA ASP A 185 2.77 40.82 26.26
C ASP A 185 2.16 41.36 24.96
N LEU A 186 3.03 41.74 24.01
CA LEU A 186 2.61 41.92 22.61
C LEU A 186 2.48 40.56 21.93
N SER A 187 1.31 40.32 21.35
CA SER A 187 1.02 39.12 20.56
C SER A 187 0.45 39.49 19.19
N VAL A 188 0.69 38.64 18.20
CA VAL A 188 0.06 38.78 16.88
C VAL A 188 -1.16 37.88 16.84
N TYR A 189 -2.28 38.45 16.39
CA TYR A 189 -3.53 37.73 16.15
C TYR A 189 -3.88 37.78 14.67
N ILE A 190 -4.48 36.69 14.18
CA ILE A 190 -5.05 36.59 12.85
C ILE A 190 -6.58 36.64 12.94
N CYS A 191 -7.21 37.44 12.09
CA CYS A 191 -8.65 37.47 11.90
C CYS A 191 -9.08 36.19 11.19
N VAL A 192 -9.89 35.37 11.85
CA VAL A 192 -10.37 34.07 11.34
C VAL A 192 -11.84 34.09 10.94
N ALA A 193 -12.57 35.14 11.32
CA ALA A 193 -13.93 35.42 10.89
C ALA A 193 -14.18 36.93 10.90
N LYS A 194 -14.98 37.46 9.97
CA LYS A 194 -15.24 38.90 9.89
C LYS A 194 -15.86 39.41 11.20
N PRO A 195 -15.18 40.30 11.96
CA PRO A 195 -15.74 40.85 13.18
C PRO A 195 -16.90 41.79 12.85
N VAL A 196 -18.05 41.59 13.51
CA VAL A 196 -19.17 42.53 13.43
C VAL A 196 -18.87 43.69 14.38
N ILE A 197 -18.21 44.73 13.89
CA ILE A 197 -17.93 45.92 14.69
C ILE A 197 -19.12 46.85 14.58
N ASN A 198 -19.99 46.82 15.59
CA ASN A 198 -20.94 47.91 15.80
C ASN A 198 -20.14 49.11 16.31
N TYR A 199 -19.94 50.13 15.48
CA TYR A 199 -19.41 51.42 15.93
C TYR A 199 -20.24 51.93 17.12
N PRO A 200 -19.64 52.42 18.22
CA PRO A 200 -20.32 53.40 19.03
C PRO A 200 -20.36 54.68 18.19
N ILE A 201 -21.55 55.00 17.70
CA ILE A 201 -21.89 56.31 17.15
C ILE A 201 -21.45 57.32 18.20
N GLY A 202 -20.65 58.32 17.78
CA GLY A 202 -19.87 59.15 18.68
C GLY A 202 -20.66 59.74 19.83
N LEU A 203 -20.12 59.67 21.04
CA LEU A 203 -20.55 60.45 22.21
C LEU A 203 -19.37 60.62 23.17
N THR A 204 -19.17 61.87 23.58
CA THR A 204 -18.19 62.41 24.53
C THR A 204 -18.36 61.95 25.98
N ASP A 205 -19.06 60.85 26.22
CA ASP A 205 -19.61 60.54 27.55
C ASP A 205 -19.85 59.03 27.78
N TYR A 206 -19.02 58.18 27.17
CA TYR A 206 -19.04 56.74 27.47
C TYR A 206 -18.38 56.45 28.81
N SER A 207 -19.20 56.24 29.84
CA SER A 207 -18.82 55.58 31.08
C SER A 207 -19.48 54.21 31.13
N GLY A 208 -18.70 53.14 30.98
CA GLY A 208 -19.14 51.79 31.34
C GLY A 208 -18.90 50.72 30.28
N TYR A 209 -18.00 49.79 30.63
CA TYR A 209 -17.78 48.47 30.03
C TYR A 209 -17.44 48.45 28.54
N GLU A 210 -16.14 48.48 28.24
CA GLU A 210 -15.63 48.06 26.94
C GLU A 210 -16.15 46.65 26.61
N ASP A 211 -16.86 46.53 25.49
CA ASP A 211 -17.33 45.23 25.00
C ASP A 211 -16.11 44.37 24.66
N SER A 212 -15.76 43.45 25.58
CA SER A 212 -14.57 42.62 25.44
C SER A 212 -14.65 41.63 24.27
N THR A 213 -15.82 41.46 23.64
CA THR A 213 -16.05 40.48 22.57
C THR A 213 -15.44 40.88 21.22
N ILE A 214 -14.85 42.08 21.12
CA ILE A 214 -14.18 42.57 19.91
C ILE A 214 -12.65 42.51 19.98
N TYR A 215 -12.09 42.29 21.18
CA TYR A 215 -10.65 42.31 21.38
C TYR A 215 -9.99 41.02 20.85
N PRO A 216 -8.81 41.11 20.23
CA PRO A 216 -8.14 39.95 19.66
C PRO A 216 -7.87 38.81 20.64
N ASN A 217 -7.66 39.12 21.92
CA ASN A 217 -7.40 38.13 22.95
C ASN A 217 -8.65 37.48 23.57
N ALA A 218 -9.86 37.94 23.22
CA ALA A 218 -11.11 37.53 23.87
C ALA A 218 -12.22 37.15 22.88
N SER A 219 -12.14 37.64 21.65
CA SER A 219 -13.15 37.44 20.62
C SER A 219 -12.96 36.12 19.84
N PRO A 220 -14.05 35.44 19.42
CA PRO A 220 -13.96 34.30 18.50
C PRO A 220 -13.56 34.69 17.06
N TYR A 221 -13.53 35.99 16.74
CA TYR A 221 -13.13 36.47 15.41
C TYR A 221 -11.61 36.45 15.21
N TRP A 222 -10.84 36.31 16.29
CA TRP A 222 -9.39 36.37 16.28
C TRP A 222 -8.79 35.09 16.87
N GLN A 223 -7.69 34.64 16.27
CA GLN A 223 -6.91 33.52 16.78
C GLN A 223 -5.48 33.98 17.04
N LEU A 224 -4.87 33.50 18.13
CA LEU A 224 -3.47 33.76 18.39
C LEU A 224 -2.61 33.18 17.26
N PHE A 225 -1.84 34.04 16.60
CA PHE A 225 -0.94 33.64 15.53
C PHE A 225 0.46 33.34 16.09
N CYS A 226 1.03 34.26 16.89
CA CYS A 226 2.27 34.01 17.62
C CYS A 226 2.39 34.86 18.90
N LYS A 227 3.07 34.31 19.92
CA LYS A 227 3.38 34.94 21.22
C LYS A 227 4.85 34.65 21.60
N GLY A 228 5.56 35.59 22.23
CA GLY A 228 6.89 35.32 22.75
C GLY A 228 7.51 36.45 23.59
N THR A 229 8.33 36.07 24.58
CA THR A 229 9.09 36.92 25.53
C THR A 229 10.15 37.84 24.89
N ARG A 230 10.17 37.92 23.56
CA ARG A 230 11.03 38.80 22.76
C ARG A 230 10.25 39.44 21.59
N GLY A 231 8.95 39.65 21.77
CA GLY A 231 8.03 40.31 20.83
C GLY A 231 8.19 41.84 20.71
N ASN A 232 9.41 42.36 20.81
CA ASN A 232 9.64 43.81 20.79
C ASN A 232 9.84 44.43 19.40
N ASP A 233 9.82 43.67 18.31
CA ASP A 233 10.23 44.24 17.04
C ASP A 233 9.22 44.06 15.89
N GLY A 234 7.95 43.70 16.12
CA GLY A 234 6.92 43.59 15.06
C GLY A 234 6.62 44.86 14.22
N ARG A 235 7.49 45.89 14.27
CA ARG A 235 7.44 47.12 13.47
C ARG A 235 7.96 46.99 12.04
N ASP A 236 8.85 46.03 11.71
CA ASP A 236 9.44 45.86 10.36
C ASP A 236 9.44 44.39 9.84
N TYR A 237 8.30 43.69 9.90
CA TYR A 237 8.23 42.23 9.66
C TYR A 237 7.25 41.86 8.55
N ILE A 238 7.51 42.30 7.31
CA ILE A 238 6.80 41.81 6.11
C ILE A 238 7.42 40.48 5.67
N ILE A 239 6.61 39.42 5.60
CA ILE A 239 6.98 38.21 4.84
C ILE A 239 6.85 38.57 3.36
N THR A 240 7.96 38.48 2.61
CA THR A 240 7.97 38.83 1.19
C THR A 240 7.90 37.54 0.37
N TYR A 241 6.80 37.32 -0.36
CA TYR A 241 6.71 36.18 -1.27
C TYR A 241 7.55 36.44 -2.53
N LYS A 242 8.46 35.52 -2.84
CA LYS A 242 9.44 35.62 -3.94
C LYS A 242 9.12 34.71 -5.12
N GLY A 243 7.99 34.00 -5.11
CA GLY A 243 7.63 33.03 -6.14
C GLY A 243 8.31 31.67 -5.96
N GLU A 244 8.53 30.95 -7.05
CA GLU A 244 9.30 29.70 -7.05
C GLU A 244 10.73 29.95 -6.58
N TRP A 245 11.25 29.03 -5.77
CA TRP A 245 12.63 29.05 -5.32
C TRP A 245 13.57 28.90 -6.51
N SER A 246 14.63 29.70 -6.51
CA SER A 246 15.68 29.68 -7.53
C SER A 246 17.05 29.65 -6.87
N SER A 247 17.93 28.77 -7.36
CA SER A 247 19.31 28.64 -6.87
C SER A 247 20.18 29.87 -7.14
N THR A 248 19.76 30.76 -8.05
CA THR A 248 20.50 31.99 -8.39
C THR A 248 20.01 33.21 -7.61
N THR A 249 18.91 33.08 -6.86
CA THR A 249 18.32 34.18 -6.10
C THR A 249 18.84 34.18 -4.66
N LEU A 250 19.23 35.36 -4.18
CA LEU A 250 19.57 35.56 -2.78
C LEU A 250 18.27 35.73 -1.99
N TYR A 251 18.11 34.94 -0.94
CA TYR A 251 16.97 35.02 -0.04
C TYR A 251 17.43 35.51 1.32
N ILE A 252 16.71 36.46 1.89
CA ILE A 252 17.00 36.96 3.23
C ILE A 252 15.95 36.44 4.21
N GLN A 253 16.23 36.57 5.50
CA GLN A 253 15.27 36.19 6.53
C GLN A 253 13.90 36.85 6.24
N ARG A 254 12.83 36.07 6.25
CA ARG A 254 11.42 36.39 5.96
C ARG A 254 11.00 36.36 4.48
N ASP A 255 11.88 35.98 3.56
CA ASP A 255 11.43 35.63 2.21
C ASP A 255 10.67 34.30 2.22
N ALA A 256 9.52 34.25 1.57
CA ALA A 256 8.75 33.03 1.35
C ALA A 256 8.87 32.57 -0.10
N VAL A 257 9.03 31.26 -0.33
CA VAL A 257 9.15 30.66 -1.67
C VAL A 257 8.28 29.41 -1.80
N LEU A 258 7.92 29.07 -3.03
CA LEU A 258 7.44 27.74 -3.37
C LEU A 258 8.62 26.86 -3.82
N TYR A 259 8.66 25.61 -3.39
CA TYR A 259 9.64 24.64 -3.87
C TYR A 259 9.03 23.24 -3.85
N GLN A 260 8.98 22.59 -5.02
CA GLN A 260 8.41 21.25 -5.19
C GLN A 260 6.98 21.14 -4.60
N GLY A 261 6.16 22.17 -4.86
CA GLY A 261 4.78 22.23 -4.38
C GLY A 261 4.61 22.59 -2.90
N SER A 262 5.69 22.71 -2.11
CA SER A 262 5.65 23.10 -0.70
C SER A 262 6.10 24.55 -0.49
N SER A 263 5.56 25.22 0.52
CA SER A 263 5.93 26.60 0.87
C SER A 263 6.96 26.62 1.99
N TYR A 264 8.01 27.42 1.82
CA TYR A 264 9.10 27.57 2.78
C TYR A 264 9.33 29.03 3.14
N LEU A 265 9.68 29.29 4.40
CA LEU A 265 10.09 30.60 4.92
C LEU A 265 11.60 30.59 5.19
N CYS A 266 12.31 31.54 4.61
CA CYS A 266 13.72 31.77 4.90
C CYS A 266 13.85 32.31 6.34
N ILE A 267 14.48 31.56 7.24
CA ILE A 267 14.60 31.91 8.66
C ILE A 267 15.96 32.53 9.02
N LYS A 268 16.89 32.56 8.06
CA LYS A 268 18.23 33.16 8.21
C LYS A 268 18.75 33.59 6.85
N GLU A 269 19.54 34.67 6.80
CA GLU A 269 20.14 35.15 5.55
C GLU A 269 20.81 34.01 4.77
N ASN A 270 20.31 33.82 3.55
CA ASN A 270 20.67 32.75 2.65
C ASN A 270 21.41 33.34 1.44
N GLY A 271 22.63 33.82 1.71
CA GLY A 271 23.49 34.54 0.77
C GLY A 271 24.00 33.74 -0.45
N ARG A 272 23.45 32.56 -0.76
CA ARG A 272 23.85 31.71 -1.92
C ARG A 272 22.71 30.91 -2.57
N GLY A 273 21.44 31.23 -2.31
CA GLY A 273 20.33 30.46 -2.88
C GLY A 273 20.39 28.98 -2.46
N ARG A 274 20.54 28.72 -1.16
CA ARG A 274 20.55 27.36 -0.57
C ARG A 274 19.18 26.70 -0.64
N ASN A 275 19.17 25.38 -0.82
CA ASN A 275 17.96 24.60 -1.08
C ASN A 275 17.06 24.46 0.18
N PRO A 276 15.73 24.65 0.05
CA PRO A 276 14.83 24.63 1.20
C PRO A 276 14.69 23.28 1.92
N VAL A 277 14.96 22.17 1.23
CA VAL A 277 14.82 20.81 1.78
C VAL A 277 16.13 20.34 2.39
N SER A 278 17.25 20.50 1.67
CA SER A 278 18.54 19.97 2.15
C SER A 278 19.20 20.86 3.21
N GLU A 279 18.75 22.10 3.38
CA GLU A 279 19.35 23.06 4.31
C GLU A 279 18.31 23.69 5.27
N PRO A 280 17.70 22.89 6.17
CA PRO A 280 16.62 23.34 7.07
C PRO A 280 17.09 24.34 8.15
N THR A 281 18.39 24.60 8.24
CA THR A 281 18.93 25.66 9.11
C THR A 281 18.69 27.07 8.55
N PHE A 282 18.36 27.19 7.27
CA PHE A 282 18.02 28.44 6.60
C PHE A 282 16.54 28.54 6.22
N TRP A 283 15.82 27.41 6.21
CA TRP A 283 14.45 27.34 5.75
C TRP A 283 13.56 26.58 6.73
N ALA A 284 12.41 27.16 7.06
CA ALA A 284 11.33 26.50 7.76
C ALA A 284 10.24 26.12 6.76
N LEU A 285 9.77 24.86 6.82
CA LEU A 285 8.58 24.42 6.10
C LEU A 285 7.35 25.06 6.76
N ILE A 286 6.53 25.77 5.99
CA ILE A 286 5.30 26.42 6.50
C ILE A 286 4.03 25.76 5.97
N ALA A 287 4.09 25.12 4.80
CA ALA A 287 3.00 24.30 4.28
C ALA A 287 3.57 23.19 3.38
N LYS A 288 3.18 21.94 3.63
CA LYS A 288 3.56 20.78 2.81
C LYS A 288 2.54 20.60 1.70
N GLY A 289 2.98 20.67 0.45
CA GLY A 289 2.17 20.32 -0.72
C GLY A 289 2.59 18.99 -1.34
N PHE A 290 1.78 18.51 -2.28
CA PHE A 290 2.15 17.37 -3.11
C PHE A 290 3.14 17.82 -4.20
N PRO A 291 4.25 17.10 -4.41
CA PRO A 291 5.10 17.36 -5.57
C PRO A 291 4.27 17.09 -6.83
N GLY A 292 4.12 18.13 -7.65
CA GLY A 292 3.49 18.04 -8.98
C GLY A 292 4.40 17.37 -10.01
#